data_AF-A0A6C7N8I1-F1
#
_entry.id   AF-A0A6C7N8I1-F1
#
_cell.length_a   1.000
_cell.length_b   1.000
_cell.length_c   1.000
_cell.angle_alpha   90.00
_cell.angle_beta   90.00
_cell.angle_gamma   90.00
#
_symmetry.space_group_name_H-M   'P 1'
#
loop_
_entity.id
_entity.type
_entity.pdbx_description
1 polymer ?
#
loop_
_entity_poly.entity_id
_entity_poly.type
_entity_poly.pdbx_seq_one_letter_code
_entity_poly.pdbx_strand_id
1 'polypeptide(L)'
;MQDKEIENTTTINTYVKNKDNDNFIIILNETLCCQYHHFLLSISNQFESKKWKMKNFRNFIITNLKECALTEQERQSLAGNEGEILDKAISKLRIDERSGEIGEIFLHGIMREYYNALPIVPKIFYKQNRNMEAFGFDSVHLTIENQEYHLWLGESKLYKNLDDAIRKATKSLKDNLSDETILNEARIIANLHELDNLA
;
A
#
# COMPACT_ATOMS: atom_id res chain seq x y z
N MET A 1 34.23 -33.23 16.79
CA MET A 1 33.66 -33.25 15.43
C MET A 1 32.30 -33.91 15.52
N GLN A 2 31.27 -33.09 15.62
CA GLN A 2 29.90 -33.41 15.22
C GLN A 2 29.23 -32.05 15.09
N ASP A 3 29.29 -31.56 13.86
CA ASP A 3 28.62 -30.35 13.41
C ASP A 3 27.13 -30.52 13.69
N LYS A 4 26.59 -29.67 14.57
CA LYS A 4 25.15 -29.48 14.64
C LYS A 4 24.79 -28.51 13.53
N GLU A 5 24.19 -29.05 12.47
CA GLU A 5 23.51 -28.27 11.45
C GLU A 5 22.60 -27.26 12.13
N ILE A 6 22.83 -25.99 11.79
CA ILE A 6 21.94 -24.89 12.10
C ILE A 6 20.74 -25.10 11.18
N GLU A 7 19.63 -25.61 11.72
CA GLU A 7 18.34 -25.57 11.04
C GLU A 7 17.95 -24.10 10.85
N ASN A 8 18.23 -23.57 9.65
CA ASN A 8 17.69 -22.33 9.15
C ASN A 8 16.19 -22.52 8.86
N THR A 9 15.39 -22.53 9.91
CA THR A 9 13.93 -22.46 9.77
C THR A 9 13.57 -20.99 9.67
N THR A 10 13.72 -20.40 8.47
CA THR A 10 13.05 -19.14 8.13
C THR A 10 11.57 -19.45 8.00
N THR A 11 10.89 -19.59 9.14
CA THR A 11 9.44 -19.62 9.18
C THR A 11 8.99 -18.19 8.90
N ILE A 12 8.74 -17.87 7.63
CA ILE A 12 7.86 -16.76 7.30
C ILE A 12 6.51 -17.18 7.86
N ASN A 13 6.20 -16.68 9.05
CA ASN A 13 4.90 -16.83 9.66
C ASN A 13 3.91 -16.08 8.77
N THR A 14 3.44 -16.75 7.72
CA THR A 14 2.30 -16.30 6.94
C THR A 14 1.08 -16.33 7.86
N TYR A 15 0.79 -15.21 8.52
CA TYR A 15 -0.46 -15.04 9.23
C TYR A 15 -1.58 -15.03 8.19
N VAL A 16 -2.21 -16.20 7.95
CA VAL A 16 -3.58 -16.23 7.43
C VAL A 16 -4.46 -15.61 8.51
N LYS A 17 -4.52 -14.29 8.54
CA LYS A 17 -5.53 -13.58 9.29
C LYS A 17 -6.80 -13.71 8.46
N ASN A 18 -7.54 -14.79 8.67
CA ASN A 18 -8.96 -14.79 8.40
C ASN A 18 -9.58 -13.77 9.37
N LYS A 19 -9.41 -12.47 9.07
CA LYS A 19 -10.11 -11.41 9.78
C LYS A 19 -11.56 -11.60 9.34
N ASP A 20 -12.45 -11.80 10.31
CA ASP A 20 -13.89 -11.97 10.15
C ASP A 20 -14.60 -10.75 9.51
N ASN A 21 -14.18 -10.33 8.32
CA ASN A 21 -14.74 -9.20 7.59
C ASN A 21 -14.78 -9.51 6.08
N ASP A 22 -15.96 -9.89 5.63
CA ASP A 22 -16.36 -10.46 4.33
C ASP A 22 -16.17 -9.57 3.08
N ASN A 23 -15.26 -8.60 3.10
CA ASN A 23 -15.12 -7.66 1.97
C ASN A 23 -14.38 -8.28 0.78
N PHE A 24 -13.30 -9.02 1.04
CA PHE A 24 -12.49 -9.68 0.02
C PHE A 24 -12.12 -11.11 0.43
N ILE A 25 -12.01 -12.00 -0.55
CA ILE A 25 -11.42 -13.33 -0.35
C ILE A 25 -9.91 -13.19 -0.49
N ILE A 26 -9.17 -13.65 0.51
CA ILE A 26 -7.71 -13.67 0.52
C ILE A 26 -7.24 -15.09 0.26
N ILE A 27 -6.36 -15.25 -0.73
CA ILE A 27 -5.70 -16.51 -1.05
C ILE A 27 -4.21 -16.26 -0.96
N LEU A 28 -3.56 -17.02 -0.10
CA LEU A 28 -2.13 -16.99 0.14
C LEU A 28 -1.50 -18.22 -0.47
N ASN A 29 -0.47 -18.04 -1.30
CA ASN A 29 0.28 -19.15 -1.87
C ASN A 29 1.78 -18.93 -1.62
N GLU A 30 2.42 -19.93 -1.00
CA GLU A 30 3.85 -19.96 -0.69
C GLU A 30 4.70 -20.41 -1.89
N THR A 31 4.10 -20.66 -3.05
CA THR A 31 4.80 -21.31 -4.17
C THR A 31 5.20 -20.33 -5.26
N LEU A 32 6.41 -19.77 -5.18
CA LEU A 32 7.11 -19.22 -6.35
C LEU A 32 8.64 -19.44 -6.18
N CYS A 33 9.19 -20.51 -6.79
CA CYS A 33 10.61 -20.91 -6.87
C CYS A 33 11.34 -21.27 -5.55
N CYS A 34 11.89 -22.49 -5.46
CA CYS A 34 12.55 -23.07 -4.28
C CYS A 34 13.81 -22.33 -3.75
N GLN A 35 14.28 -21.30 -4.46
CA GLN A 35 15.50 -20.55 -4.11
C GLN A 35 15.21 -19.22 -3.41
N TYR A 36 13.97 -18.75 -3.42
CA TYR A 36 13.58 -17.46 -2.85
C TYR A 36 12.19 -17.61 -2.24
N HIS A 37 11.98 -17.09 -1.03
CA HIS A 37 10.65 -17.04 -0.44
C HIS A 37 9.80 -15.98 -1.15
N HIS A 38 9.23 -16.33 -2.31
CA HIS A 38 8.27 -15.49 -2.98
C HIS A 38 6.87 -15.83 -2.48
N PHE A 39 6.24 -14.85 -1.87
CA PHE A 39 4.89 -14.97 -1.37
C PHE A 39 3.93 -14.27 -2.34
N LEU A 40 2.86 -14.96 -2.76
CA LEU A 40 1.80 -14.37 -3.57
C LEU A 40 0.53 -14.21 -2.74
N LEU A 41 0.17 -12.96 -2.48
CA LEU A 41 -1.14 -12.58 -1.96
C LEU A 41 -2.08 -12.32 -3.14
N SER A 42 -3.12 -13.15 -3.26
CA SER A 42 -4.23 -12.93 -4.19
C SER A 42 -5.47 -12.49 -3.43
N ILE A 43 -6.13 -11.43 -3.91
CA ILE A 43 -7.32 -10.85 -3.28
C ILE A 43 -8.43 -10.80 -4.33
N SER A 44 -9.64 -11.26 -3.98
CA SER A 44 -10.80 -11.25 -4.87
C SER A 44 -11.97 -10.47 -4.27
N ASN A 45 -12.53 -9.53 -5.05
CA ASN A 45 -13.69 -8.70 -4.68
C ASN A 45 -15.04 -9.42 -4.79
N GLN A 46 -15.06 -10.76 -4.75
CA GLN A 46 -16.24 -11.63 -4.83
C GLN A 46 -17.16 -11.39 -6.06
N PHE A 47 -17.60 -12.48 -6.69
CA PHE A 47 -18.51 -12.42 -7.83
C PHE A 47 -19.75 -13.26 -7.56
N GLU A 48 -20.91 -12.62 -7.52
CA GLU A 48 -22.17 -13.25 -7.15
C GLU A 48 -23.28 -12.76 -8.07
N SER A 49 -24.20 -13.66 -8.47
CA SER A 49 -25.35 -13.30 -9.30
C SER A 49 -24.99 -12.53 -10.58
N LYS A 50 -23.88 -12.93 -11.23
CA LYS A 50 -23.31 -12.29 -12.43
C LYS A 50 -22.84 -10.84 -12.23
N LYS A 51 -22.59 -10.42 -10.99
CA LYS A 51 -22.14 -9.06 -10.66
C LYS A 51 -20.97 -9.10 -9.67
N TRP A 52 -20.00 -8.22 -9.90
CA TRP A 52 -18.97 -7.94 -8.91
C TRP A 52 -19.57 -7.18 -7.73
N LYS A 53 -19.10 -7.44 -6.50
CA LYS A 53 -19.51 -6.67 -5.31
C LYS A 53 -18.86 -5.28 -5.30
N MET A 54 -19.23 -4.42 -6.25
CA MET A 54 -18.65 -3.07 -6.40
C MET A 54 -18.83 -2.17 -5.17
N LYS A 55 -19.88 -2.41 -4.37
CA LYS A 55 -20.06 -1.70 -3.10
C LYS A 55 -18.88 -1.92 -2.14
N ASN A 56 -18.35 -3.14 -2.07
CA ASN A 56 -17.23 -3.48 -1.19
C ASN A 56 -15.96 -2.77 -1.64
N PHE A 57 -15.60 -2.90 -2.93
CA PHE A 57 -14.47 -2.19 -3.51
C PHE A 57 -14.56 -0.68 -3.32
N ARG A 58 -15.71 -0.07 -3.62
CA ARG A 58 -15.92 1.37 -3.44
C ARG A 58 -15.74 1.79 -1.98
N ASN A 59 -16.32 1.05 -1.05
CA ASN A 59 -16.21 1.36 0.38
C ASN A 59 -14.76 1.23 0.85
N PHE A 60 -14.03 0.21 0.39
CA PHE A 60 -12.61 0.03 0.69
C PHE A 60 -11.77 1.23 0.20
N ILE A 61 -12.00 1.69 -1.02
CA ILE A 61 -11.33 2.89 -1.56
C ILE A 61 -11.68 4.13 -0.74
N ILE A 62 -12.96 4.38 -0.46
CA ILE A 62 -13.40 5.57 0.29
C ILE A 62 -12.82 5.59 1.71
N THR A 63 -12.79 4.44 2.40
CA THR A 63 -12.22 4.35 3.75
C THR A 63 -10.73 4.67 3.73
N ASN A 64 -9.98 4.07 2.82
CA ASN A 64 -8.53 4.26 2.73
C ASN A 64 -8.13 5.62 2.16
N LEU A 65 -8.98 6.24 1.33
CA LEU A 65 -8.78 7.59 0.81
C LEU A 65 -8.61 8.63 1.92
N LYS A 66 -9.43 8.57 2.96
CA LYS A 66 -9.37 9.53 4.08
C LYS A 66 -8.03 9.47 4.81
N GLU A 67 -7.47 8.27 4.91
CA GLU A 67 -6.23 7.98 5.60
C GLU A 67 -5.00 8.40 4.79
N CYS A 68 -5.04 8.20 3.47
CA CYS A 68 -3.92 8.57 2.60
C CYS A 68 -3.92 10.05 2.20
N ALA A 69 -5.06 10.74 2.27
CA ALA A 69 -5.20 12.11 1.77
C ALA A 69 -5.15 13.19 2.85
N LEU A 70 -5.35 12.85 4.12
CA LEU A 70 -5.47 13.80 5.23
C LEU A 70 -4.59 13.36 6.41
N THR A 71 -4.13 14.31 7.24
CA THR A 71 -3.48 13.97 8.51
C THR A 71 -4.48 13.52 9.56
N GLU A 72 -3.99 12.87 10.62
CA GLU A 72 -4.81 12.55 11.79
C GLU A 72 -5.41 13.82 12.42
N GLN A 73 -4.64 14.90 12.55
CA GLN A 73 -5.13 16.17 13.07
C GLN A 73 -6.26 16.75 12.21
N GLU A 74 -6.13 16.69 10.87
CA GLU A 74 -7.19 17.14 9.96
C GLU A 74 -8.46 16.31 10.13
N ARG A 75 -8.35 14.99 10.26
CA ARG A 75 -9.50 14.11 10.50
C ARG A 75 -10.16 14.38 11.84
N GLN A 76 -9.36 14.52 12.90
CA GLN A 76 -9.85 14.83 14.24
C GLN A 76 -10.53 16.20 14.33
N SER A 77 -10.01 17.20 13.61
CA SER A 77 -10.62 18.54 13.56
C SER A 77 -12.02 18.56 12.94
N LEU A 78 -12.34 17.54 12.14
CA LEU A 78 -13.63 17.34 11.47
C LEU A 78 -14.42 16.16 12.07
N ALA A 79 -14.03 15.68 13.26
CA ALA A 79 -14.66 14.53 13.89
C ALA A 79 -16.18 14.74 14.05
N GLY A 80 -16.95 13.74 13.62
CA GLY A 80 -18.42 13.81 13.59
C GLY A 80 -19.02 14.37 12.30
N ASN A 81 -18.20 14.91 11.37
CA ASN A 81 -18.63 15.35 10.05
C ASN A 81 -17.98 14.51 8.93
N GLU A 82 -18.45 13.28 8.77
CA GLU A 82 -17.93 12.33 7.77
C GLU A 82 -18.05 12.81 6.32
N GLY A 83 -19.06 13.64 6.03
CA GLY A 83 -19.23 14.23 4.70
C GLY A 83 -18.08 15.18 4.37
N GLU A 84 -17.75 16.09 5.29
CA GLU A 84 -16.69 17.08 5.10
C GLU A 84 -15.30 16.44 5.05
N ILE A 85 -15.06 15.40 5.86
CA ILE A 85 -13.83 14.60 5.77
C ILE A 85 -13.68 14.01 4.37
N LEU A 86 -14.76 13.42 3.84
CA LEU A 86 -14.74 12.81 2.52
C LEU A 86 -14.55 13.86 1.42
N ASP A 87 -15.26 14.98 1.47
CA ASP A 87 -15.14 16.07 0.50
C ASP A 87 -13.70 16.62 0.48
N LYS A 88 -13.11 16.83 1.65
CA LYS A 88 -11.72 17.29 1.78
C LYS A 88 -10.74 16.27 1.20
N ALA A 89 -10.92 14.98 1.48
CA ALA A 89 -10.08 13.91 0.96
C ALA A 89 -10.19 13.76 -0.57
N ILE A 90 -11.42 13.75 -1.11
CA ILE A 90 -11.68 13.73 -2.56
C ILE A 90 -11.05 14.93 -3.24
N SER A 91 -11.10 16.10 -2.61
CA SER A 91 -10.49 17.30 -3.19
C SER A 91 -9.01 17.10 -3.49
N LYS A 92 -8.27 16.30 -2.70
CA LYS A 92 -6.83 16.04 -2.88
C LYS A 92 -6.51 15.15 -4.10
N LEU A 93 -7.50 14.47 -4.66
CA LEU A 93 -7.31 13.58 -5.81
C LEU A 93 -7.30 14.34 -7.14
N ARG A 94 -6.58 13.77 -8.10
CA ARG A 94 -6.74 14.05 -9.53
C ARG A 94 -7.98 13.30 -10.04
N ILE A 95 -9.04 14.05 -10.32
CA ILE A 95 -10.26 13.50 -10.92
C ILE A 95 -10.08 13.42 -12.44
N ASP A 96 -9.31 12.45 -12.91
CA ASP A 96 -9.27 12.08 -14.33
C ASP A 96 -9.27 10.56 -14.53
N GLU A 97 -9.76 10.09 -15.69
CA GLU A 97 -9.83 8.67 -16.03
C GLU A 97 -8.45 7.99 -16.16
N ARG A 98 -7.37 8.79 -16.05
CA ARG A 98 -5.97 8.36 -16.15
C ARG A 98 -5.28 8.36 -14.78
N SER A 99 -6.01 8.65 -13.71
CA SER A 99 -5.43 8.74 -12.37
C SER A 99 -5.08 7.36 -11.85
N GLY A 100 -3.78 7.13 -11.63
CA GLY A 100 -3.27 5.95 -10.94
C GLY A 100 -3.59 5.94 -9.44
N GLU A 101 -4.16 7.03 -8.89
CA GLU A 101 -4.36 7.21 -7.44
C GLU A 101 -5.33 6.18 -6.86
N ILE A 102 -6.29 5.67 -7.64
CA ILE A 102 -7.15 4.57 -7.17
C ILE A 102 -6.32 3.32 -6.86
N GLY A 103 -5.31 3.03 -7.70
CA GLY A 103 -4.36 1.94 -7.46
C GLY A 103 -3.53 2.18 -6.20
N GLU A 104 -3.08 3.43 -6.00
CA GLU A 104 -2.31 3.85 -4.83
C GLU A 104 -3.12 3.69 -3.53
N ILE A 105 -4.36 4.19 -3.52
CA ILE A 105 -5.30 4.05 -2.38
C ILE A 105 -5.56 2.56 -2.09
N PHE A 106 -5.75 1.76 -3.15
CA PHE A 106 -5.99 0.34 -3.00
C PHE A 106 -4.78 -0.38 -2.38
N LEU A 107 -3.58 -0.10 -2.89
CA LEU A 107 -2.33 -0.64 -2.36
C LEU A 107 -2.11 -0.21 -0.90
N HIS A 108 -2.33 1.07 -0.59
CA HIS A 108 -2.27 1.58 0.78
C HIS A 108 -3.18 0.78 1.73
N GLY A 109 -4.43 0.54 1.33
CA GLY A 109 -5.37 -0.24 2.12
C GLY A 109 -4.92 -1.68 2.31
N ILE A 110 -4.35 -2.32 1.28
CA ILE A 110 -3.79 -3.68 1.40
C ILE A 110 -2.68 -3.71 2.44
N MET A 111 -1.74 -2.77 2.35
CA MET A 111 -0.60 -2.67 3.26
C MET A 111 -1.06 -2.48 4.71
N ARG A 112 -2.03 -1.60 4.95
CA ARG A 112 -2.57 -1.37 6.30
C ARG A 112 -3.39 -2.56 6.81
N GLU A 113 -4.35 -3.05 6.04
CA GLU A 113 -5.35 -4.00 6.54
C GLU A 113 -4.82 -5.43 6.70
N TYR A 114 -3.93 -5.84 5.80
CA TYR A 114 -3.43 -7.23 5.72
C TYR A 114 -2.00 -7.39 6.24
N TYR A 115 -1.15 -6.37 6.10
CA TYR A 115 0.24 -6.42 6.58
C TYR A 115 0.46 -5.64 7.89
N ASN A 116 -0.57 -4.99 8.43
CA ASN A 116 -0.46 -4.06 9.57
C ASN A 116 0.66 -3.02 9.38
N ALA A 117 0.89 -2.61 8.12
CA ALA A 117 1.99 -1.73 7.78
C ALA A 117 1.63 -0.27 8.07
N LEU A 118 2.55 0.44 8.72
CA LEU A 118 2.43 1.86 9.01
C LEU A 118 2.81 2.66 7.76
N PRO A 119 1.93 3.51 7.19
CA PRO A 119 2.31 4.40 6.11
C PRO A 119 3.32 5.44 6.60
N ILE A 120 4.49 5.51 5.95
CA ILE A 120 5.53 6.49 6.28
C ILE A 120 5.38 7.73 5.40
N VAL A 121 5.10 7.53 4.11
CA VAL A 121 4.94 8.62 3.14
C VAL A 121 3.59 8.49 2.44
N PRO A 122 2.51 9.09 2.98
CA PRO A 122 1.23 9.20 2.27
C PRO A 122 1.38 10.10 1.04
N LYS A 123 1.57 9.51 -0.14
CA LYS A 123 1.92 10.25 -1.37
C LYS A 123 0.81 11.19 -1.83
N ILE A 124 -0.47 10.78 -1.78
CA ILE A 124 -1.61 11.67 -2.04
C ILE A 124 -1.62 12.90 -1.12
N PHE A 125 -1.30 12.75 0.16
CA PHE A 125 -1.24 13.86 1.10
C PHE A 125 -0.16 14.90 0.73
N TYR A 126 1.03 14.42 0.34
CA TYR A 126 2.20 15.29 0.04
C TYR A 126 2.24 15.88 -1.37
N LYS A 127 1.22 15.67 -2.20
CA LYS A 127 1.15 16.31 -3.52
C LYS A 127 1.08 17.84 -3.39
N GLN A 128 2.13 18.51 -3.86
CA GLN A 128 2.17 19.98 -3.97
C GLN A 128 1.21 20.49 -5.05
N ASN A 129 1.01 19.72 -6.12
CA ASN A 129 0.04 19.99 -7.18
C ASN A 129 -0.75 18.71 -7.46
N ARG A 130 -2.07 18.78 -7.32
CA ARG A 130 -2.99 17.65 -7.55
C ARG A 130 -2.92 17.11 -8.97
N ASN A 131 -2.52 17.94 -9.94
CA ASN A 131 -2.40 17.53 -11.34
C ASN A 131 -1.06 16.81 -11.64
N MET A 132 -0.08 16.85 -10.74
CA MET A 132 1.19 16.16 -10.91
C MET A 132 1.15 14.77 -10.28
N GLU A 133 1.83 13.82 -10.93
CA GLU A 133 2.09 12.52 -10.33
C GLU A 133 3.13 12.66 -9.23
N ALA A 134 2.98 11.89 -8.15
CA ALA A 134 4.00 11.80 -7.13
C ALA A 134 5.19 11.03 -7.73
N PHE A 135 6.40 11.57 -7.58
CA PHE A 135 7.61 10.87 -8.02
C PHE A 135 7.97 9.77 -7.03
N GLY A 136 8.49 8.65 -7.55
CA GLY A 136 8.96 7.52 -6.76
C GLY A 136 7.92 6.41 -6.64
N PHE A 137 7.89 5.76 -5.48
CA PHE A 137 7.01 4.63 -5.23
C PHE A 137 5.60 5.10 -4.87
N ASP A 138 4.59 4.35 -5.31
CA ASP A 138 3.18 4.60 -4.96
C ASP A 138 2.92 4.40 -3.46
N SER A 139 3.68 3.51 -2.82
CA SER A 139 3.47 3.11 -1.43
C SER A 139 4.80 3.04 -0.69
N VAL A 140 4.88 3.67 0.47
CA VAL A 140 6.05 3.60 1.37
C VAL A 140 5.57 3.31 2.78
N HIS A 141 5.84 2.10 3.27
CA HIS A 141 5.31 1.62 4.55
C HIS A 141 6.39 0.93 5.39
N LEU A 142 6.17 0.89 6.70
CA LEU A 142 6.99 0.19 7.68
C LEU A 142 6.20 -0.98 8.26
N THR A 143 6.79 -2.16 8.31
CA THR A 143 6.33 -3.24 9.21
C THR A 143 7.39 -3.52 10.25
N ILE A 144 6.96 -4.07 11.39
CA ILE A 144 7.84 -4.50 12.47
C ILE A 144 7.56 -5.97 12.73
N GLU A 145 8.54 -6.82 12.44
CA GLU A 145 8.45 -8.28 12.62
C GLU A 145 9.70 -8.76 13.35
N ASN A 146 9.55 -9.56 14.41
CA ASN A 146 10.69 -10.08 15.18
C ASN A 146 11.71 -9.01 15.66
N GLN A 147 11.22 -7.81 15.99
CA GLN A 147 12.03 -6.63 16.37
C GLN A 147 12.88 -6.05 15.21
N GLU A 148 12.65 -6.50 13.99
CA GLU A 148 13.24 -5.94 12.78
C GLU A 148 12.26 -5.01 12.09
N TYR A 149 12.79 -3.92 11.55
CA TYR A 149 12.04 -2.93 10.77
C TYR A 149 12.18 -3.26 9.29
N HIS A 150 11.05 -3.41 8.60
CA HIS A 150 11.03 -3.66 7.16
C HIS A 150 10.41 -2.47 6.42
N LEU A 151 11.18 -1.88 5.50
CA LEU A 151 10.69 -0.85 4.60
C LEU A 151 10.09 -1.49 3.35
N TRP A 152 8.84 -1.16 3.07
CA TRP A 152 8.10 -1.61 1.90
C TRP A 152 8.01 -0.47 0.89
N LEU A 153 8.49 -0.74 -0.33
CA LEU A 153 8.42 0.16 -1.47
C LEU A 153 7.52 -0.48 -2.53
N GLY A 154 6.29 0.02 -2.64
CA GLY A 154 5.22 -0.58 -3.42
C GLY A 154 4.89 0.19 -4.68
N GLU A 155 4.39 -0.54 -5.67
CA GLU A 155 3.99 -0.03 -6.98
C GLU A 155 2.61 -0.59 -7.34
N SER A 156 1.73 0.26 -7.89
CA SER A 156 0.37 -0.09 -8.25
C SER A 156 0.08 0.23 -9.72
N LYS A 157 -0.67 -0.64 -10.40
CA LYS A 157 -1.06 -0.45 -11.81
C LYS A 157 -2.48 -0.96 -12.04
N LEU A 158 -3.41 -0.04 -12.32
CA LEU A 158 -4.80 -0.36 -12.63
C LEU A 158 -5.02 -0.36 -14.15
N TYR A 159 -5.16 -1.55 -14.75
CA TYR A 159 -5.31 -1.73 -16.19
C TYR A 159 -6.46 -2.70 -16.50
N LYS A 160 -7.04 -2.57 -17.70
CA LYS A 160 -8.04 -3.52 -18.21
C LYS A 160 -7.44 -4.89 -18.55
N ASN A 161 -6.15 -4.93 -18.85
CA ASN A 161 -5.41 -6.13 -19.19
C ASN A 161 -4.33 -6.41 -18.13
N LEU A 162 -4.24 -7.65 -17.68
CA LEU A 162 -3.33 -8.07 -16.62
C LEU A 162 -1.86 -8.04 -17.06
N ASP A 163 -1.55 -8.52 -18.27
CA ASP A 163 -0.18 -8.54 -18.80
C ASP A 163 0.38 -7.13 -18.94
N ASP A 164 -0.46 -6.18 -19.35
CA ASP A 164 -0.12 -4.76 -19.38
C ASP A 164 0.14 -4.21 -17.96
N ALA A 165 -0.71 -4.56 -16.99
CA ALA A 165 -0.53 -4.15 -15.59
C ALA A 165 0.83 -4.63 -15.05
N ILE A 166 1.12 -5.93 -15.22
CA ILE A 166 2.36 -6.56 -14.75
C ILE A 166 3.56 -5.92 -15.44
N ARG A 167 3.55 -5.83 -16.78
CA ARG A 167 4.66 -5.23 -17.54
C ARG A 167 4.94 -3.80 -17.11
N LYS A 168 3.89 -3.00 -16.89
CA LYS A 168 4.01 -1.60 -16.45
C LYS A 168 4.51 -1.50 -15.01
N ALA A 169 4.06 -2.38 -14.13
CA ALA A 169 4.51 -2.40 -12.73
C ALA A 169 5.99 -2.79 -12.65
N THR A 170 6.40 -3.87 -13.34
CA THR A 170 7.81 -4.29 -13.38
C THR A 170 8.72 -3.22 -13.96
N LYS A 171 8.28 -2.54 -15.03
CA LYS A 171 9.03 -1.42 -15.58
C LYS A 171 9.18 -0.28 -14.56
N SER A 172 8.08 0.14 -13.95
CA SER A 172 8.06 1.22 -12.95
C SER A 172 8.99 0.90 -11.77
N LEU A 173 8.92 -0.32 -11.23
CA LEU A 173 9.83 -0.79 -10.19
C LEU A 173 11.29 -0.70 -10.63
N LYS A 174 11.62 -1.16 -11.83
CA LYS A 174 13.00 -1.08 -12.35
C LYS A 174 13.49 0.36 -12.48
N ASP A 175 12.63 1.26 -12.96
CA ASP A 175 12.96 2.67 -13.13
C ASP A 175 13.11 3.36 -11.75
N ASN A 176 12.29 2.97 -10.77
CA ASN A 176 12.30 3.50 -9.39
C ASN A 176 13.39 2.92 -8.49
N LEU A 177 14.03 1.80 -8.86
CA LEU A 177 15.18 1.24 -8.15
C LEU A 177 16.51 1.92 -8.48
N SER A 178 16.48 3.05 -9.20
CA SER A 178 17.68 3.85 -9.40
C SER A 178 18.17 4.48 -8.08
N ASP A 179 19.50 4.64 -7.94
CA ASP A 179 20.11 5.23 -6.75
C ASP A 179 19.54 6.63 -6.43
N GLU A 180 19.24 7.40 -7.47
CA GLU A 180 18.66 8.75 -7.34
C GLU A 180 17.26 8.69 -6.72
N THR A 181 16.39 7.81 -7.22
CA THR A 181 15.03 7.64 -6.68
C THR A 181 15.07 7.14 -5.24
N ILE A 182 15.90 6.11 -4.96
CA ILE A 182 16.04 5.56 -3.60
C ILE A 182 16.56 6.62 -2.63
N LEU A 183 17.58 7.40 -3.02
CA LEU A 183 18.12 8.46 -2.19
C LEU A 183 17.09 9.57 -1.93
N ASN A 184 16.30 9.94 -2.93
CA ASN A 184 15.23 10.91 -2.77
C ASN A 184 14.14 10.42 -1.80
N GLU A 185 13.74 9.14 -1.89
CA GLU A 185 12.80 8.53 -0.93
C GLU A 185 13.38 8.49 0.49
N ALA A 186 14.64 8.09 0.65
CA ALA A 186 15.31 8.08 1.95
C ALA A 186 15.35 9.48 2.60
N ARG A 187 15.60 10.53 1.79
CA ARG A 187 15.55 11.93 2.26
C ARG A 187 14.16 12.35 2.71
N ILE A 188 13.12 11.99 1.95
CA ILE A 188 11.74 12.29 2.34
C ILE A 188 11.43 11.62 3.69
N ILE A 189 11.77 10.34 3.83
CA ILE A 189 11.56 9.59 5.08
C ILE A 189 12.31 10.22 6.26
N ALA A 190 13.59 10.58 6.08
CA ALA A 190 14.40 11.18 7.14
C ALA A 190 13.89 12.57 7.56
N ASN A 191 13.48 13.41 6.61
CA ASN A 191 12.96 14.75 6.91
C ASN A 191 11.64 14.72 7.68
N LEU A 192 10.80 13.69 7.49
CA LEU A 192 9.58 13.53 8.27
C LEU A 192 9.89 13.33 9.76
N HIS A 193 10.95 12.58 10.08
CA HIS A 193 11.40 12.39 11.45
C HIS A 193 11.99 13.68 12.06
N GLU A 194 12.62 14.55 11.27
CA GLU A 194 13.14 15.83 11.79
C GLU A 194 12.03 16.79 12.25
N LEU A 195 10.84 16.70 11.65
CA LEU A 195 9.68 17.50 12.07
C LEU A 195 9.15 17.08 13.45
N ASP A 196 9.22 15.80 13.79
CA ASP A 196 8.80 15.29 15.10
C ASP A 196 9.75 15.74 16.24
N ASN A 197 11.01 16.06 15.93
CA ASN A 197 11.99 16.54 16.90
C ASN A 197 11.87 18.04 17.24
N LEU A 198 10.93 18.75 16.59
CA LEU A 198 10.66 20.18 16.80
C LEU A 198 9.37 20.45 17.60
N ALA A 199 8.64 19.41 17.99
CA ALA A 199 7.42 19.47 18.81
C ALA A 199 7.70 19.10 20.28
#